data_AF-A0A2A2S124-F1
#
_entry.id   AF-A0A2A2S124-F1
#
_cell.length_a   1.000
_cell.length_b   1.000
_cell.length_c   1.000
_cell.angle_alpha   90.00
_cell.angle_beta   90.00
_cell.angle_gamma   90.00
#
_symmetry.space_group_name_H-M   'P 1'
#
loop_
_entity.id
_entity.type
_entity.pdbx_description
1 polymer ?
#
loop_
_entity_poly.entity_id
_entity_poly.type
_entity_poly.pdbx_seq_one_letter_code
_entity_poly.pdbx_strand_id
1 'polypeptide(L)'
;MKTNVIFSTRPTLKTKGFSTHHIDIFNLILLGKTNREINQALGYTKRSHAVVDHSRRVMYKLLALEELGRKEHHDRVVYPRNYQFWWKKLLDKHMGTLLSVAIAPGFYDDRE
;
A
#
# COMPACT_ATOMS: atom_id res chain seq x y z
N MET A 1 -3.09 16.85 35.04
CA MET A 1 -1.99 16.09 34.43
C MET A 1 -2.19 16.08 32.92
N LYS A 2 -1.34 16.78 32.17
CA LYS A 2 -1.36 16.75 30.70
C LYS A 2 -0.70 15.45 30.27
N THR A 3 -1.48 14.55 29.68
CA THR A 3 -0.97 13.29 29.11
C THR A 3 -0.07 13.67 27.94
N ASN A 4 1.24 13.61 28.14
CA ASN A 4 2.22 13.64 27.06
C ASN A 4 2.00 12.38 26.23
N VAL A 5 1.13 12.47 25.22
CA VAL A 5 1.06 11.47 24.16
C VAL A 5 2.37 11.61 23.41
N ILE A 6 3.32 10.73 23.75
CA ILE A 6 4.54 10.53 22.97
C ILE A 6 4.04 10.13 21.59
N PHE A 7 4.00 11.10 20.67
CA PHE A 7 4.07 10.80 19.25
C PHE A 7 5.44 10.14 19.08
N SER A 8 5.51 8.82 19.24
CA SER A 8 6.57 8.01 18.65
C SER A 8 6.33 8.15 17.15
N THR A 9 6.92 9.23 16.63
CA THR A 9 7.02 9.60 15.25
C THR A 9 7.66 8.43 14.56
N ARG A 10 6.88 7.80 13.69
CA ARG A 10 7.35 6.67 12.88
C ARG A 10 8.58 7.07 12.08
N PRO A 11 9.43 6.10 11.74
CA PRO A 11 10.53 6.37 10.84
C PRO A 11 9.98 6.91 9.51
N THR A 12 10.43 8.10 9.14
CA THR A 12 10.16 8.69 7.83
C THR A 12 10.74 7.76 6.76
N LEU A 13 9.99 7.47 5.71
CA LEU A 13 10.51 6.73 4.57
C LEU A 13 11.51 7.62 3.83
N LYS A 14 12.76 7.17 3.71
CA LYS A 14 13.82 7.78 2.88
C LYS A 14 13.47 7.72 1.39
N THR A 15 12.66 6.74 0.98
CA THR A 15 12.42 6.45 -0.43
C THR A 15 11.07 6.98 -0.91
N LYS A 16 11.11 7.87 -1.92
CA LYS A 16 9.90 8.42 -2.58
C LYS A 16 9.32 7.49 -3.65
N GLY A 17 10.04 6.41 -4.00
CA GLY A 17 9.72 5.50 -5.10
C GLY A 17 8.67 4.42 -4.77
N PHE A 18 8.38 3.58 -5.76
CA PHE A 18 7.63 2.35 -5.54
C PHE A 18 8.47 1.39 -4.71
N SER A 19 7.87 0.81 -3.67
CA SER A 19 8.58 0.01 -2.66
C SER A 19 7.78 -1.21 -2.28
N THR A 20 8.44 -2.21 -1.68
CA THR A 20 7.78 -3.45 -1.23
C THR A 20 6.65 -3.17 -0.24
N HIS A 21 6.77 -2.12 0.56
CA HIS A 21 5.70 -1.64 1.46
C HIS A 21 4.36 -1.38 0.75
N HIS A 22 4.41 -0.91 -0.50
CA HIS A 22 3.19 -0.73 -1.30
C HIS A 22 2.52 -2.08 -1.60
N ILE A 23 3.33 -3.07 -1.97
CA ILE A 23 2.88 -4.43 -2.28
C ILE A 23 2.33 -5.10 -1.01
N ASP A 24 3.02 -4.95 0.12
CA ASP A 24 2.60 -5.50 1.41
C ASP A 24 1.24 -4.94 1.86
N ILE A 25 1.05 -3.62 1.78
CA ILE A 25 -0.24 -2.98 2.04
C ILE A 25 -1.33 -3.54 1.13
N PHE A 26 -1.03 -3.70 -0.16
CA PHE A 26 -2.02 -4.21 -1.11
C PHE A 26 -2.37 -5.67 -0.82
N ASN A 27 -1.40 -6.53 -0.48
CA ASN A 27 -1.64 -7.89 -0.03
C ASN A 27 -2.57 -7.94 1.19
N LEU A 28 -2.37 -7.07 2.18
CA LEU A 28 -3.26 -6.98 3.36
C LEU A 28 -4.70 -6.61 2.98
N ILE A 29 -4.89 -5.74 1.98
CA ILE A 29 -6.23 -5.44 1.44
C ILE A 29 -6.85 -6.68 0.80
N LEU A 30 -6.08 -7.45 0.02
CA LEU A 30 -6.55 -8.66 -0.65
C LEU A 30 -6.82 -9.82 0.32
N LEU A 31 -6.23 -9.80 1.51
CA LEU A 31 -6.55 -10.68 2.64
C LEU A 31 -7.81 -10.25 3.40
N GLY A 32 -8.51 -9.20 2.94
CA GLY A 32 -9.76 -8.73 3.53
C GLY A 32 -9.62 -7.74 4.68
N LYS A 33 -8.40 -7.36 5.08
CA LYS A 33 -8.22 -6.37 6.17
C LYS A 33 -8.77 -5.01 5.76
N THR A 34 -9.45 -4.35 6.69
CA THR A 34 -9.96 -2.99 6.54
C THR A 34 -8.83 -1.96 6.58
N ASN A 35 -9.06 -0.78 6.01
CA ASN A 35 -8.07 0.31 6.07
C ASN A 35 -7.72 0.67 7.52
N ARG A 36 -8.68 0.57 8.44
CA ARG A 36 -8.48 0.85 9.87
C ARG A 36 -7.54 -0.15 10.52
N GLU A 37 -7.71 -1.44 10.25
CA GLU A 37 -6.84 -2.50 10.78
C GLU A 37 -5.42 -2.38 10.23
N ILE A 38 -5.28 -2.14 8.93
CA ILE A 38 -3.97 -1.96 8.29
C ILE A 38 -3.29 -0.69 8.83
N ASN A 39 -4.05 0.41 8.94
CA ASN A 39 -3.52 1.64 9.53
C ASN A 39 -2.99 1.40 10.94
N GLN A 40 -3.78 0.74 11.79
CA GLN A 40 -3.35 0.41 13.15
C GLN A 40 -2.11 -0.49 13.18
N ALA A 41 -2.07 -1.54 12.35
CA ALA A 41 -0.93 -2.47 12.29
C ALA A 41 0.36 -1.80 11.83
N LEU A 42 0.28 -0.82 10.94
CA LEU A 42 1.42 -0.07 10.41
C LEU A 42 1.66 1.25 11.17
N GLY A 43 0.98 1.42 12.30
CA GLY A 43 1.07 2.59 13.17
C GLY A 43 0.39 3.86 12.66
N TYR A 44 -0.14 3.89 11.42
CA TYR A 44 -0.89 5.01 10.84
C TYR A 44 -2.06 5.47 11.73
N THR A 45 -2.38 6.76 11.66
CA THR A 45 -3.60 7.26 12.30
C THR A 45 -4.81 6.57 11.68
N LYS A 46 -5.87 6.35 12.47
CA LYS A 46 -7.07 5.62 12.01
C LYS A 46 -7.71 6.23 10.74
N ARG A 47 -7.58 7.55 10.56
CA ARG A 47 -8.10 8.32 9.42
C ARG A 47 -7.06 8.54 8.29
N SER A 48 -5.90 7.89 8.36
CA SER A 48 -4.87 8.05 7.32
C SER A 48 -5.33 7.50 5.97
N HIS A 49 -5.03 8.24 4.91
CA HIS A 49 -5.21 7.81 3.52
C HIS A 49 -4.06 6.94 2.99
N ALA A 50 -3.00 6.73 3.78
CA ALA A 50 -1.79 6.03 3.35
C ALA A 50 -2.09 4.65 2.72
N VAL A 51 -2.97 3.86 3.35
CA VAL A 51 -3.36 2.54 2.81
C VAL A 51 -3.98 2.64 1.41
N VAL A 52 -4.84 3.64 1.19
CA VAL A 52 -5.49 3.86 -0.11
C VAL A 52 -4.46 4.33 -1.14
N ASP A 53 -3.61 5.28 -0.78
CA ASP A 53 -2.63 5.84 -1.71
C ASP A 53 -1.56 4.80 -2.09
N HIS A 54 -1.08 4.03 -1.12
CA HIS A 54 -0.09 2.98 -1.37
C HIS A 54 -0.65 1.86 -2.24
N SER A 55 -1.87 1.39 -1.95
CA SER A 55 -2.51 0.34 -2.76
C SER A 55 -2.82 0.80 -4.19
N ARG A 56 -3.27 2.05 -4.38
CA ARG A 56 -3.49 2.63 -5.73
C ARG A 56 -2.24 2.60 -6.60
N ARG A 57 -1.07 2.85 -6.02
CA ARG A 57 0.21 2.75 -6.76
C ARG A 57 0.47 1.34 -7.30
N VAL A 58 0.15 0.30 -6.53
CA VAL A 58 0.24 -1.10 -7.00
C VAL A 58 -0.79 -1.36 -8.09
N MET A 59 -2.05 -1.00 -7.85
CA MET A 59 -3.15 -1.21 -8.80
C MET A 59 -2.87 -0.56 -10.16
N TYR A 60 -2.41 0.69 -10.20
CA TYR A 60 -2.09 1.35 -11.46
C TYR A 60 -0.90 0.73 -12.20
N LYS A 61 0.09 0.19 -11.48
CA LYS A 61 1.18 -0.57 -12.12
C LYS A 61 0.67 -1.87 -12.72
N LEU A 62 -0.18 -2.60 -11.99
CA LEU A 62 -0.81 -3.82 -12.49
C LEU A 62 -1.67 -3.56 -13.73
N LEU A 63 -2.47 -2.49 -13.74
CA LEU A 63 -3.23 -2.09 -14.93
C LEU A 63 -2.30 -1.78 -16.11
N ALA A 64 -1.21 -1.05 -15.88
CA ALA A 64 -0.24 -0.74 -16.94
C ALA A 64 0.44 -2.00 -17.50
N LEU A 65 0.76 -2.98 -16.65
CA LEU A 65 1.35 -4.26 -17.08
C LEU A 65 0.39 -5.15 -17.88
N GLU A 66 -0.92 -4.96 -17.72
CA GLU A 66 -1.96 -5.63 -18.51
C GLU A 66 -2.46 -4.75 -19.68
N GLU A 67 -1.85 -3.59 -19.92
CA GLU A 67 -2.29 -2.62 -20.94
C GLU A 67 -3.76 -2.17 -20.76
N LEU A 68 -4.23 -2.17 -19.51
CA LEU A 68 -5.61 -1.81 -19.16
C LEU A 68 -5.73 -0.31 -18.83
N GLY A 69 -6.76 0.31 -19.38
CA GLY A 69 -7.07 1.71 -19.13
C GLY A 69 -7.63 1.96 -17.72
N ARG A 70 -7.25 3.10 -17.13
CA ARG A 70 -7.66 3.49 -15.77
C ARG A 70 -9.15 3.82 -15.69
N LYS A 71 -9.73 4.38 -16.76
CA LYS A 71 -11.12 4.85 -16.78
C LYS A 71 -12.08 3.66 -16.75
N GLU A 72 -11.77 2.63 -17.51
CA GLU A 72 -12.53 1.39 -17.66
C GLU A 72 -12.47 0.52 -16.40
N HIS A 73 -11.41 0.68 -15.60
CA HIS A 73 -11.16 -0.11 -14.39
C HIS A 73 -11.25 0.72 -13.11
N HIS A 74 -11.84 1.92 -13.16
CA HIS A 74 -11.93 2.83 -12.03
C HIS A 74 -12.58 2.18 -10.80
N ASP A 75 -13.69 1.47 -10.99
CA ASP A 75 -14.41 0.82 -9.88
C ASP A 75 -13.58 -0.25 -9.17
N ARG A 76 -12.71 -0.94 -9.91
CA ARG A 76 -11.77 -1.92 -9.34
C ARG A 76 -10.71 -1.26 -8.48
N VAL A 77 -10.32 -0.04 -8.82
CA VAL A 77 -9.36 0.77 -8.06
C VAL A 77 -10.00 1.41 -6.83
N VAL A 78 -11.26 1.83 -6.92
CA VAL A 78 -12.00 2.41 -5.78
C VAL A 78 -12.42 1.35 -4.78
N TYR A 79 -12.85 0.18 -5.25
CA TYR A 79 -13.38 -0.90 -4.42
C TYR A 79 -12.56 -2.20 -4.57
N PRO A 80 -11.24 -2.20 -4.27
CA PRO A 80 -10.36 -3.34 -4.55
C PRO A 80 -10.78 -4.65 -3.87
N ARG A 81 -11.41 -4.56 -2.69
CA ARG A 81 -11.90 -5.73 -1.95
C ARG A 81 -13.02 -6.47 -2.68
N ASN A 82 -13.88 -5.75 -3.39
CA ASN A 82 -14.95 -6.35 -4.20
C ASN A 82 -14.39 -7.15 -5.39
N TYR A 83 -13.16 -6.84 -5.80
CA TYR A 83 -12.46 -7.48 -6.90
C TYR A 83 -11.19 -8.22 -6.43
N GLN A 84 -11.17 -8.68 -5.18
CA GLN A 84 -9.96 -9.24 -4.56
C GLN A 84 -9.34 -10.39 -5.34
N PHE A 85 -10.16 -11.29 -5.89
CA PHE A 85 -9.68 -12.44 -6.67
C PHE A 85 -9.05 -12.01 -8.00
N TRP A 86 -9.66 -11.01 -8.66
CA TRP A 86 -9.13 -10.45 -9.89
C TRP A 86 -7.78 -9.78 -9.62
N TRP A 87 -7.71 -8.92 -8.60
CA TRP A 87 -6.47 -8.28 -8.20
C TRP A 87 -5.38 -9.26 -7.74
N LYS A 88 -5.74 -10.31 -7.00
CA LYS A 88 -4.80 -11.36 -6.58
C LYS A 88 -4.21 -12.09 -7.77
N LYS A 89 -5.03 -12.43 -8.78
CA LYS A 89 -4.56 -13.05 -10.01
C LYS A 89 -3.55 -12.17 -10.75
N LEU A 90 -3.83 -10.86 -10.91
CA LEU A 90 -2.91 -9.92 -11.53
C LEU A 90 -1.62 -9.76 -10.70
N LEU A 91 -1.76 -9.64 -9.39
CA LEU A 91 -0.64 -9.49 -8.47
C LEU A 91 0.30 -10.69 -8.52
N ASP A 92 -0.24 -11.90 -8.52
CA ASP A 92 0.54 -13.14 -8.60
C ASP A 92 1.24 -13.27 -9.95
N LYS A 93 0.54 -12.96 -11.04
CA LYS A 93 1.09 -12.98 -12.40
C LYS A 93 2.31 -12.05 -12.54
N HIS A 94 2.26 -10.87 -11.89
CA HIS A 94 3.28 -9.82 -12.04
C HIS A 94 4.19 -9.63 -10.84
N MET A 95 4.12 -10.51 -9.84
CA MET A 95 4.86 -10.34 -8.58
C MET A 95 6.36 -10.18 -8.83
N GLY A 96 6.95 -11.01 -9.69
CA GLY A 96 8.37 -10.92 -10.04
C GLY A 96 8.76 -9.57 -10.63
N THR A 97 7.96 -9.04 -11.56
CA THR A 97 8.18 -7.72 -12.17
C THR A 97 7.98 -6.58 -11.16
N LEU A 98 6.99 -6.69 -10.28
CA LEU A 98 6.77 -5.68 -9.24
C LEU A 98 7.94 -5.66 -8.25
N LEU A 99 8.45 -6.82 -7.85
CA LEU A 99 9.58 -6.93 -6.93
C LEU A 99 10.90 -6.45 -7.56
N SER A 100 11.11 -6.67 -8.86
CA SER A 100 12.33 -6.22 -9.53
C SER A 100 12.46 -4.69 -9.62
N VAL A 101 11.33 -3.98 -9.58
CA VAL A 101 11.30 -2.50 -9.61
C VAL A 101 11.00 -1.87 -8.24
N ALA A 102 10.63 -2.68 -7.25
CA ALA A 102 10.32 -2.20 -5.91
C ALA A 102 11.62 -1.97 -5.13
N ILE A 103 11.76 -0.78 -4.57
CA ILE A 103 12.87 -0.46 -3.67
C ILE A 103 12.52 -1.00 -2.29
N ALA A 104 13.46 -1.66 -1.62
CA ALA A 104 13.28 -1.99 -0.21
C ALA A 104 13.11 -0.70 0.62
N PRO A 105 12.08 -0.58 1.48
CA PRO A 105 11.86 0.59 2.31
C PRO A 105 13.10 0.92 3.15
N GLY A 106 13.68 2.09 2.92
CA GLY A 106 14.66 2.69 3.82
C GLY A 106 13.95 3.63 4.78
N PHE A 107 14.25 3.52 6.06
CA PHE A 107 13.66 4.29 7.14
C PHE A 107 14.73 5.19 7.77
N TYR A 108 14.40 6.43 8.15
CA TYR A 108 15.27 7.22 9.04
C TYR A 108 15.25 6.59 10.44
N ASP A 109 16.41 6.45 11.08
CA ASP A 109 16.50 6.04 12.48
C ASP A 109 16.28 7.31 13.33
N ASP A 110 15.38 7.29 14.30
CA ASP A 110 15.06 8.46 15.15
C ASP A 110 16.14 8.71 16.23
N ARG A 111 17.39 8.31 15.98
CA ARG A 111 18.54 8.34 16.90
C ARG A 111 19.76 9.10 16.34
N GLU A 112 19.52 10.17 15.58
CA GLU A 112 20.52 11.22 15.33
C GLU A 112 20.09 12.55 15.97
#